data_AF-A0A6G3TJ52-F1
#
_entry.id   AF-A0A6G3TJ52-F1
#
_cell.length_a   1.000
_cell.length_b   1.000
_cell.length_c   1.000
_cell.angle_alpha   90.00
_cell.angle_beta   90.00
_cell.angle_gamma   90.00
#
_symmetry.space_group_name_H-M   'P 1'
#
loop_
_entity.id
_entity.type
_entity.pdbx_description
1 polymer ?
#
loop_
_entity_poly.entity_id
_entity_poly.type
_entity_poly.pdbx_seq_one_letter_code
_entity_poly.pdbx_strand_id
1 'polypeptide(L)' 'AGLVGRLADATTDAAARGRLTQALAGIPGPRASGALAELSRDEDRAVALTATYLLRLREEP' A
#
# COMPACT_ATOMS: atom_id res chain seq x y z
N ALA A 1 4.89 -14.97 6.48
CA ALA A 1 4.53 -13.63 6.03
C ALA A 1 5.69 -12.65 6.26
N GLY A 2 5.99 -11.79 5.29
CA GLY A 2 6.98 -10.71 5.43
C GLY A 2 6.46 -9.53 6.27
N LEU A 3 7.29 -8.50 6.48
CA LEU A 3 6.92 -7.32 7.29
C LEU A 3 5.67 -6.60 6.76
N VAL A 4 5.61 -6.36 5.45
CA VAL A 4 4.46 -5.69 4.81
C VAL A 4 3.17 -6.44 5.07
N GLY A 5 3.15 -7.77 4.89
CA GLY A 5 1.96 -8.58 5.15
C GLY A 5 1.47 -8.53 6.60
N ARG A 6 2.37 -8.31 7.58
CA ARG A 6 1.97 -8.10 8.99
C ARG A 6 1.42 -6.69 9.25
N LEU A 7 1.92 -5.69 8.56
CA LEU A 7 1.47 -4.29 8.70
C LEU A 7 0.23 -3.97 7.86
N ALA A 8 -0.04 -4.76 6.82
CA ALA A 8 -1.22 -4.66 5.95
C ALA A 8 -2.36 -5.61 6.38
N ASP A 9 -2.19 -6.33 7.48
CA ASP A 9 -3.20 -7.23 8.01
C ASP A 9 -4.45 -6.45 8.48
N ALA A 10 -5.64 -7.01 8.25
CA ALA A 10 -6.93 -6.41 8.61
C ALA A 10 -7.03 -6.03 10.11
N THR A 11 -6.31 -6.75 10.98
CA THR A 11 -6.25 -6.45 12.42
C THR A 11 -5.46 -5.18 12.76
N THR A 12 -4.62 -4.69 11.85
CA THR A 12 -3.91 -3.41 12.00
C THR A 12 -4.87 -2.28 11.69
N ASP A 13 -4.98 -1.27 12.55
CA ASP A 13 -5.89 -0.14 12.31
C ASP A 13 -5.76 0.50 10.91
N ALA A 14 -6.89 0.84 10.28
CA ALA A 14 -6.92 1.38 8.93
C ALA A 14 -6.08 2.66 8.78
N ALA A 15 -5.99 3.51 9.82
CA ALA A 15 -5.14 4.70 9.77
C ALA A 15 -3.64 4.36 9.81
N ALA A 16 -3.26 3.25 10.44
CA ALA A 16 -1.89 2.74 10.38
C ALA A 16 -1.57 2.16 8.98
N ARG A 17 -2.48 1.41 8.37
CA ARG A 17 -2.33 0.91 6.99
C ARG A 17 -2.29 2.04 5.96
N GLY A 18 -3.07 3.11 6.18
CA GLY A 18 -3.00 4.34 5.39
C GLY A 18 -1.63 5.02 5.48
N ARG A 19 -1.04 5.15 6.68
CA ARG A 19 0.32 5.68 6.84
C ARG A 19 1.39 4.81 6.17
N LEU A 20 1.25 3.48 6.25
CA LEU A 20 2.13 2.55 5.52
C LEU A 20 2.06 2.81 4.00
N THR A 21 0.85 2.92 3.45
CA THR A 21 0.61 3.20 2.02
C THR A 21 1.33 4.47 1.58
N GLN A 22 1.21 5.54 2.36
CA GLN A 22 1.88 6.82 2.09
C GLN A 22 3.41 6.71 2.21
N ALA A 23 3.92 6.01 3.22
CA ALA A 23 5.36 5.82 3.38
C ALA A 23 5.98 5.03 2.21
N LEU A 24 5.27 4.01 1.72
CA LEU A 24 5.69 3.22 0.57
C LEU A 24 5.78 4.08 -0.71
N ALA A 25 4.96 5.12 -0.85
CA ALA A 25 4.97 6.05 -1.99
C ALA A 25 6.34 6.69 -2.22
N GLY A 26 7.09 6.97 -1.15
CA GLY A 26 8.44 7.54 -1.22
C GLY A 26 9.57 6.54 -1.50
N ILE A 27 9.26 5.23 -1.55
CA ILE A 27 10.28 4.18 -1.71
C ILE A 27 10.25 3.65 -3.16
N PRO A 28 11.34 3.81 -3.95
CA PRO A 28 11.40 3.29 -5.30
C PRO A 28 11.56 1.76 -5.31
N GLY A 29 11.22 1.16 -6.45
CA GLY A 29 11.55 -0.22 -6.78
C GLY A 29 10.42 -1.23 -6.57
N PRO A 30 10.64 -2.46 -7.06
CA PRO A 30 9.57 -3.44 -7.27
C PRO A 30 8.93 -3.94 -5.98
N ARG A 31 9.66 -3.95 -4.86
CA ARG A 31 9.10 -4.36 -3.56
C ARG A 31 8.04 -3.38 -3.05
N ALA A 32 8.29 -2.08 -3.18
CA ALA A 32 7.33 -1.06 -2.78
C ALA A 32 6.11 -1.07 -3.71
N SER A 33 6.30 -1.26 -5.02
CA SER A 33 5.19 -1.40 -5.97
C SER A 33 4.37 -2.67 -5.69
N GLY A 34 5.01 -3.80 -5.37
CA GLY A 34 4.31 -5.03 -4.98
C GLY A 34 3.47 -4.86 -3.70
N ALA A 35 4.01 -4.16 -2.69
CA ALA A 35 3.28 -3.83 -1.47
C ALA A 35 2.07 -2.91 -1.74
N LEU A 36 2.21 -1.90 -2.60
CA LEU A 36 1.09 -1.06 -3.04
C LEU A 36 0.04 -1.84 -3.82
N ALA A 37 0.45 -2.84 -4.62
CA ALA A 37 -0.47 -3.73 -5.33
C ALA A 37 -1.22 -4.71 -4.42
N GLU A 38 -0.67 -5.05 -3.25
CA GLU A 38 -1.39 -5.79 -2.21
C GLU A 38 -2.41 -4.86 -1.50
N LEU A 39 -1.97 -3.66 -1.11
CA LEU A 39 -2.80 -2.65 -0.43
C LEU A 39 -3.93 -2.08 -1.32
N SER A 40 -3.82 -2.17 -2.64
CA SER A 40 -4.92 -1.77 -3.55
C SER A 40 -6.17 -2.67 -3.42
N ARG A 41 -6.04 -3.82 -2.74
CA ARG A 41 -7.13 -4.74 -2.43
C ARG A 41 -7.53 -4.70 -0.95
N ASP A 42 -7.08 -3.68 -0.20
CA ASP A 42 -7.44 -3.51 1.21
C ASP A 42 -8.97 -3.41 1.38
N GLU A 43 -9.47 -3.96 2.48
CA GLU A 43 -10.88 -3.91 2.85
C GLU A 43 -11.34 -2.47 3.14
N ASP A 44 -10.43 -1.62 3.61
CA ASP A 44 -10.68 -0.20 3.80
C ASP A 44 -10.55 0.51 2.45
N ARG A 45 -11.68 1.06 2.00
CA ARG A 45 -11.78 1.70 0.69
C ARG A 45 -10.83 2.89 0.53
N ALA A 46 -10.55 3.65 1.60
CA ALA A 46 -9.67 4.80 1.51
C ALA A 46 -8.22 4.36 1.30
N VAL A 47 -7.79 3.29 1.96
CA VAL A 47 -6.47 2.66 1.76
C VAL A 47 -6.36 2.13 0.34
N ALA A 48 -7.34 1.34 -0.12
CA ALA A 48 -7.34 0.71 -1.45
C ALA A 48 -7.27 1.74 -2.60
N LEU A 49 -8.07 2.80 -2.52
CA LEU A 49 -8.08 3.87 -3.52
C LEU A 49 -6.73 4.60 -3.58
N THR A 50 -6.16 4.90 -2.42
CA THR A 50 -4.86 5.58 -2.34
C THR A 50 -3.74 4.73 -2.93
N ALA A 51 -3.68 3.45 -2.56
CA ALA A 51 -2.68 2.52 -3.07
C ALA A 51 -2.79 2.34 -4.59
N THR A 52 -4.02 2.25 -5.13
CA THR A 52 -4.27 2.18 -6.58
C THR A 52 -3.77 3.42 -7.31
N TYR A 53 -4.04 4.61 -6.75
CA TYR A 53 -3.59 5.86 -7.34
C TYR A 53 -2.06 5.96 -7.38
N LEU A 54 -1.39 5.65 -6.27
CA LEU A 54 0.06 5.67 -6.17
C LEU A 54 0.75 4.65 -7.08
N LEU A 55 0.14 3.47 -7.26
CA LEU A 55 0.66 2.46 -8.18
C LEU A 55 0.62 2.97 -9.63
N ARG A 56 -0.50 3.58 -10.05
CA ARG A 56 -0.62 4.17 -11.40
C ARG A 56 0.40 5.28 -11.65
N LEU A 57 0.60 6.18 -10.69
CA LEU A 57 1.61 7.24 -10.81
C LEU A 57 3.04 6.71 -11.02
N ARG A 58 3.33 5.47 -10.62
CA ARG A 58 4.65 4.84 -10.80
C ARG A 58 4.80 4.10 -12.12
N GLU A 59 3.70 3.74 -12.74
CA GLU A 59 3.65 3.11 -14.07
C GLU A 59 3.64 4.17 -15.18
N GLU A 60 3.39 5.43 -14.84
CA GLU A 60 3.56 6.56 -15.74
C GLU A 60 5.06 6.75 -16.11
N PRO A 61 5.38 6.93 -17.41
CA PRO A 61 6.75 6.96 -17.93
C PRO A 61 7.53 8.24 -17.60
#